data_AF-A0AA39JJ73-F1
#
_entry.id   AF-A0AA39JJ73-F1
#
_cell.length_a   1.000
_cell.length_b   1.000
_cell.length_c   1.000
_cell.angle_alpha   90.00
_cell.angle_beta   90.00
_cell.angle_gamma   90.00
#
_symmetry.space_group_name_H-M   'P 1'
#
loop_
_entity.id
_entity.type
_entity.pdbx_description
1 polymer ?
#
loop_
_entity_poly.entity_id
_entity_poly.type
_entity_poly.pdbx_seq_one_letter_code
_entity_poly.pdbx_strand_id
1 'polypeptide(L)'
;PPRRKRVTTSDLSRSYVSSMKIVSQKTVVKMDPSVKRTICKGCNTILVPGSTVTIRAKKSPSHGHLMVYTCTRCKTTRRIP
;
A
#
# COMPACT_ATOMS: atom_id res chain seq x y z
N PRO A 1 -10.87 -24.35 23.79
CA PRO A 1 -9.72 -24.27 22.85
C PRO A 1 -9.85 -23.09 21.84
N PRO A 2 -8.81 -22.27 21.64
CA PRO A 2 -8.88 -21.18 20.67
C PRO A 2 -8.93 -21.74 19.24
N ARG A 3 -9.94 -21.32 18.45
CA ARG A 3 -10.08 -21.71 17.04
C ARG A 3 -8.86 -21.23 16.24
N ARG A 4 -8.12 -22.15 15.63
CA ARG A 4 -7.02 -21.86 14.71
C ARG A 4 -7.55 -21.03 13.54
N LYS A 5 -7.22 -19.73 13.48
CA LYS A 5 -7.59 -18.85 12.36
C LYS A 5 -6.89 -19.32 11.09
N ARG A 6 -7.63 -19.48 9.99
CA ARG A 6 -7.03 -19.67 8.66
C ARG A 6 -6.34 -18.37 8.26
N VAL A 7 -5.03 -18.45 8.02
CA VAL A 7 -4.22 -17.34 7.54
C VAL A 7 -4.18 -17.40 6.01
N THR A 8 -4.52 -16.30 5.35
CA THR A 8 -4.43 -16.19 3.89
C THR A 8 -3.06 -15.66 3.47
N THR A 9 -2.69 -15.85 2.20
CA THR A 9 -1.48 -15.24 1.62
C THR A 9 -1.50 -13.70 1.72
N SER A 10 -2.69 -13.11 1.67
CA SER A 10 -2.90 -11.66 1.87
C SER A 10 -2.65 -11.22 3.31
N ASP A 11 -2.86 -12.08 4.30
CA ASP A 11 -2.52 -11.78 5.70
C ASP A 11 -1.01 -11.81 5.92
N LEU A 12 -0.32 -12.80 5.34
CA LEU A 12 1.14 -12.90 5.38
C LEU A 12 1.81 -11.70 4.70
N SER A 13 1.34 -11.31 3.51
CA SER A 13 1.91 -10.15 2.80
C SER A 13 1.78 -8.86 3.61
N ARG A 14 0.64 -8.65 4.28
CA ARG A 14 0.45 -7.51 5.20
C ARG A 14 1.38 -7.55 6.40
N SER A 15 1.64 -8.73 6.95
CA SER A 15 2.58 -8.93 8.06
C SER A 15 4.00 -8.54 7.62
N TYR A 16 4.48 -9.02 6.46
CA TYR A 16 5.79 -8.66 5.93
C TYR A 16 5.95 -7.17 5.67
N VAL A 17 4.93 -6.51 5.09
CA VAL A 17 4.94 -5.06 4.91
C VAL A 17 4.99 -4.32 6.24
N SER A 18 4.28 -4.80 7.26
CA SER A 18 4.31 -4.22 8.60
C SER A 18 5.72 -4.31 9.20
N SER A 19 6.34 -5.49 9.12
CA SER A 19 7.72 -5.70 9.57
C SER A 19 8.71 -4.80 8.82
N MET A 20 8.59 -4.71 7.49
CA MET A 20 9.45 -3.85 6.67
C MET A 20 9.33 -2.36 7.08
N LYS A 21 8.11 -1.88 7.36
CA LYS A 21 7.91 -0.51 7.87
C LYS A 21 8.58 -0.30 9.22
N ILE A 22 8.40 -1.24 10.15
CA ILE A 22 9.04 -1.19 11.48
C ILE A 22 10.56 -1.16 11.34
N VAL A 23 11.14 -2.01 10.50
CA VAL A 23 12.58 -2.01 10.23
C VAL A 23 13.01 -0.66 9.66
N SER A 24 12.33 -0.15 8.62
CA SER A 24 12.66 1.15 8.01
C SER A 24 12.62 2.32 9.01
N GLN A 25 11.67 2.29 9.96
CA GLN A 25 11.55 3.31 10.98
C GLN A 25 12.64 3.18 12.05
N LYS A 26 12.94 1.97 12.51
CA LYS A 26 13.96 1.71 13.52
C LYS A 26 15.37 2.01 13.01
N THR A 27 15.66 1.71 11.74
CA THR A 27 16.97 1.95 11.14
C THR A 27 17.11 3.34 10.52
N VAL A 28 16.03 4.13 10.49
CA VAL A 28 15.98 5.46 9.84
C VAL A 28 16.33 5.39 8.34
N VAL A 29 16.11 4.23 7.71
CA VAL A 29 16.36 4.02 6.27
C VAL A 29 15.09 4.27 5.47
N LYS A 30 15.20 5.10 4.43
CA LYS A 30 14.09 5.35 3.50
C LYS A 30 13.90 4.13 2.58
N MET A 31 12.68 3.62 2.51
CA MET A 31 12.29 2.67 1.47
C MET A 31 12.38 3.32 0.09
N ASP A 32 12.83 2.54 -0.89
CA ASP A 32 12.82 2.96 -2.29
C ASP A 32 11.41 3.46 -2.71
N PRO A 33 11.31 4.61 -3.40
CA PRO A 33 10.02 5.16 -3.80
C PRO A 33 9.15 4.21 -4.63
N SER A 34 9.72 3.34 -5.46
CA SER A 34 8.94 2.36 -6.24
C SER A 34 8.26 1.35 -5.31
N VAL A 35 8.99 0.81 -4.33
CA VAL A 35 8.47 -0.13 -3.32
C VAL A 35 7.46 0.58 -2.39
N LYS A 36 7.77 1.79 -1.93
CA LYS A 36 6.86 2.56 -1.05
C LYS A 36 5.51 2.85 -1.72
N ARG A 37 5.47 2.98 -3.05
CA ARG A 37 4.26 3.25 -3.84
C ARG A 37 3.39 2.00 -4.06
N THR A 38 3.98 0.80 -4.05
CA THR A 38 3.22 -0.46 -4.14
C THR A 38 2.60 -0.88 -2.80
N ILE A 39 2.70 -0.06 -1.75
CA ILE A 39 2.19 -0.38 -0.42
C ILE A 39 1.05 0.56 -0.02
N CYS A 40 -0.07 -0.03 0.40
CA CYS A 40 -1.15 0.72 1.02
C CYS A 40 -0.69 1.37 2.33
N LYS A 41 -0.85 2.69 2.43
CA LYS A 41 -0.48 3.43 3.65
C LYS A 41 -1.40 3.14 4.84
N GLY A 42 -2.64 2.71 4.59
CA GLY A 42 -3.64 2.45 5.64
C GLY A 42 -3.61 1.02 6.18
N CYS A 43 -3.64 0.01 5.30
CA CYS A 43 -3.86 -1.38 5.72
C CYS A 43 -2.75 -2.37 5.33
N ASN A 44 -1.57 -1.86 4.92
CA ASN A 44 -0.38 -2.64 4.55
C ASN A 44 -0.56 -3.65 3.41
N THR A 45 -1.68 -3.60 2.67
CA THR A 45 -1.89 -4.47 1.50
C THR A 45 -1.01 -4.01 0.34
N ILE A 46 -0.37 -4.96 -0.35
CA ILE A 46 0.36 -4.70 -1.60
C ILE A 46 -0.65 -4.30 -2.68
N LEU A 47 -0.36 -3.19 -3.36
CA LEU A 47 -1.16 -2.58 -4.40
C LEU A 47 -0.70 -3.14 -5.76
N VAL A 48 -1.48 -4.06 -6.29
CA VAL A 48 -1.32 -4.67 -7.61
C VAL A 48 -2.40 -4.08 -8.52
N PRO A 49 -2.04 -3.34 -9.60
CA PRO A 49 -3.00 -2.78 -10.54
C PRO A 49 -3.98 -3.84 -11.04
N GLY A 50 -5.27 -3.50 -11.08
CA GLY A 50 -6.33 -4.42 -11.53
C GLY A 50 -6.79 -5.45 -10.48
N SER A 51 -6.06 -5.64 -9.37
CA SER A 51 -6.44 -6.59 -8.31
C SER A 51 -6.77 -5.89 -6.99
N THR A 52 -5.80 -5.21 -6.40
CA THR A 52 -5.92 -4.63 -5.04
C THR A 52 -5.91 -3.10 -5.02
N VAL A 53 -5.75 -2.46 -6.18
CA VAL A 53 -5.77 -1.01 -6.34
C VAL A 53 -6.48 -0.61 -7.64
N THR A 54 -7.28 0.45 -7.56
CA THR A 54 -7.78 1.17 -8.73
C THR A 54 -6.92 2.42 -8.93
N ILE A 55 -6.42 2.62 -10.15
CA ILE A 55 -5.56 3.76 -10.51
C ILE A 55 -6.35 4.63 -11.49
N ARG A 56 -6.38 5.95 -11.25
CA ARG A 56 -6.98 6.93 -12.16
C ARG A 56 -6.07 8.13 -12.32
N ALA A 57 -5.79 8.52 -13.56
CA ALA A 57 -5.23 9.83 -13.86
C ALA A 57 -6.33 10.89 -13.70
N LYS A 58 -6.06 11.95 -12.93
CA LYS A 58 -6.95 13.09 -12.75
C LYS A 58 -6.22 14.37 -13.12
N LYS A 59 -6.94 15.37 -13.63
CA LYS A 59 -6.38 16.70 -13.89
C LYS A 59 -5.92 17.33 -12.56
N SER A 60 -4.75 17.96 -12.60
CA SER A 60 -4.16 18.68 -11.49
C SER A 60 -3.84 20.12 -11.91
N PRO A 61 -4.36 21.14 -11.22
CA PRO A 61 -4.03 22.53 -11.53
C PRO A 61 -2.53 22.84 -11.42
N SER A 62 -1.82 22.19 -10.49
CA SER A 62 -0.41 22.49 -10.18
C SER A 62 0.61 21.60 -10.91
N HIS A 63 0.20 20.42 -11.38
CA HIS A 63 1.11 19.42 -11.98
C HIS A 63 0.63 18.88 -13.34
N GLY A 64 -0.46 19.44 -13.89
CA GLY A 64 -1.11 18.95 -15.11
C GLY A 64 -1.96 17.70 -14.85
N HIS A 65 -1.37 16.63 -14.32
CA HIS A 65 -2.06 15.41 -13.94
C HIS A 65 -1.64 14.91 -12.54
N LEU A 66 -2.46 14.05 -11.95
CA LEU A 66 -2.22 13.37 -10.69
C LEU A 66 -2.65 11.92 -10.84
N MET A 67 -1.76 11.00 -10.48
CA MET A 67 -2.10 9.59 -10.39
C MET A 67 -2.72 9.29 -9.03
N VAL A 68 -3.99 8.91 -9.03
CA VAL A 68 -4.77 8.59 -7.82
C VAL A 68 -4.89 7.08 -7.68
N TYR A 69 -4.29 6.55 -6.62
CA TYR A 69 -4.30 5.14 -6.26
C TYR A 69 -5.27 4.93 -5.10
N THR A 70 -6.33 4.15 -5.30
CA THR A 70 -7.32 3.84 -4.27
C THR A 70 -7.30 2.34 -3.98
N CYS A 71 -7.01 1.98 -2.72
CA CYS A 71 -6.98 0.59 -2.30
C CYS A 71 -8.39 -0.02 -2.33
N THR A 72 -8.58 -1.16 -2.97
CA THR A 72 -9.90 -1.81 -3.07
C THR A 72 -10.35 -2.39 -1.73
N ARG A 73 -9.40 -2.79 -0.87
CA ARG A 73 -9.65 -3.37 0.47
C ARG A 73 -10.11 -2.34 1.50
N CYS A 74 -9.33 -1.28 1.74
CA CYS A 74 -9.59 -0.32 2.84
C CYS A 74 -9.94 1.09 2.36
N LYS A 75 -10.07 1.31 1.06
CA LYS A 75 -10.44 2.59 0.40
C LYS A 75 -9.49 3.77 0.64
N THR A 76 -8.40 3.57 1.38
CA THR A 76 -7.34 4.59 1.54
C THR A 76 -6.77 4.98 0.18
N THR A 77 -6.63 6.29 -0.03
CA THR A 77 -6.17 6.86 -1.30
C THR A 77 -4.79 7.51 -1.16
N ARG A 78 -3.94 7.36 -2.18
CA ARG A 78 -2.66 8.05 -2.35
C ARG A 78 -2.69 8.81 -3.67
N ARG A 79 -2.15 10.03 -3.68
CA ARG A 79 -1.99 10.87 -4.87
C ARG A 79 -0.50 11.04 -5.13
N ILE A 80 -0.09 10.88 -6.38
CA ILE A 80 1.29 11.06 -6.83
C ILE A 80 1.23 12.08 -7.98
N PRO A 81 1.87 13.24 -7.82
CA PRO A 81 2.10 14.19 -8.91
C PRO A 81 2.75 13.53 -10.11
#